data_AF-A0A3Q2E3A4-F1
#
_entry.id   AF-A0A3Q2E3A4-F1
#
_cell.length_a   1.000
_cell.length_b   1.000
_cell.length_c   1.000
_cell.angle_alpha   90.00
_cell.angle_beta   90.00
_cell.angle_gamma   90.00
#
_symmetry.space_group_name_H-M   'P 1'
#
loop_
_entity.id
_entity.type
_entity.pdbx_description
1 polymer ?
#
loop_
_entity_poly.entity_id
_entity_poly.type
_entity_poly.pdbx_seq_one_letter_code
_entity_poly.pdbx_strand_id
1 'polypeptide(L)'
;MTEHCGQTQSPADHLRRRAEKQDALTSDHTQSLRELKSQLDFKKTHVSRSHRLRGNHKMAPVQLPVPVSSLPEFRPSPPSQDKNPPFWSELIPSFSSPGPSFPERFSGNPSKLKEFQFQCLLFFSFHASNFRFDKDRIAFVISFLSGEALGWAETKFPPNIRESSTFKNFTQEFEKTFSQVTKFSVSGNLLKTKQGNRSVAEFTSEFQGRAATCKVALSDLPSIRSLPGRNKNIICGRE
;
A
#
# COMPACT_ATOMS: atom_id res chain seq x y z
N MET A 1 59.40 -19.66 42.34
CA MET A 1 59.54 -20.29 41.00
C MET A 1 58.74 -21.57 41.06
N THR A 2 57.53 -21.54 40.45
CA THR A 2 57.17 -22.28 39.22
C THR A 2 57.12 -23.77 39.53
N GLU A 3 56.06 -24.54 39.23
CA GLU A 3 55.77 -25.04 37.89
C GLU A 3 54.25 -25.29 37.72
N HIS A 4 53.62 -24.57 36.80
CA HIS A 4 52.28 -24.87 36.32
C HIS A 4 52.44 -25.84 35.14
N CYS A 5 52.16 -27.12 35.36
CA CYS A 5 52.22 -28.17 34.33
C CYS A 5 51.17 -27.89 33.24
N GLY A 6 51.62 -27.43 32.08
CA GLY A 6 50.77 -27.21 30.91
C GLY A 6 50.41 -28.52 30.24
N GLN A 7 49.15 -28.95 30.36
CA GLN A 7 48.60 -30.04 29.56
C GLN A 7 48.51 -29.61 28.09
N THR A 8 49.46 -30.07 27.28
CA THR A 8 49.39 -30.03 25.83
C THR A 8 48.34 -31.04 25.36
N GLN A 9 47.13 -30.57 25.03
CA GLN A 9 46.09 -31.41 24.41
C GLN A 9 46.61 -31.95 23.08
N SER A 10 46.56 -33.29 22.93
CA SER A 10 47.06 -33.99 21.75
C SER A 10 46.30 -33.56 20.50
N PRO A 11 46.96 -33.40 19.33
CA PRO A 11 46.29 -33.07 18.07
C PRO A 11 45.11 -34.01 17.73
N ALA A 12 45.16 -35.27 18.15
CA ALA A 12 44.09 -36.25 17.99
C ALA A 12 42.82 -35.89 18.80
N ASP A 13 42.99 -35.36 20.02
CA ASP A 13 41.86 -34.97 20.88
C ASP A 13 41.14 -33.73 20.31
N HIS A 14 41.89 -32.81 19.71
CA HIS A 14 41.30 -31.64 19.05
C HIS A 14 40.47 -32.03 17.83
N LEU A 15 40.95 -32.98 17.02
CA LEU A 15 40.21 -33.51 15.87
C LEU A 15 38.93 -34.23 16.32
N ARG A 16 39.01 -35.03 17.39
CA ARG A 16 37.86 -35.74 17.95
C ARG A 16 36.78 -34.79 18.46
N ARG A 17 37.15 -33.75 19.22
CA ARG A 17 36.21 -32.71 19.67
C ARG A 17 35.56 -31.97 18.51
N ARG A 18 36.32 -31.73 17.43
CA ARG A 18 35.78 -31.06 16.24
C ARG A 18 34.77 -31.94 15.50
N ALA A 19 35.04 -33.24 15.38
CA ALA A 19 34.12 -34.21 14.80
C ALA A 19 32.82 -34.31 15.64
N GLU A 20 32.95 -34.46 16.95
CA GLU A 20 31.79 -34.50 17.87
C GLU A 20 30.95 -33.21 17.80
N LYS A 21 31.59 -32.05 17.66
CA LYS A 21 30.88 -30.77 17.48
C LYS A 21 30.16 -30.69 16.13
N GLN A 22 30.73 -31.24 15.06
CA GLN A 22 30.08 -31.29 13.75
C GLN A 22 28.90 -32.27 13.74
N ASP A 23 29.02 -33.41 14.43
CA ASP A 23 27.94 -34.39 14.56
C ASP A 23 26.77 -33.82 15.37
N ALA A 24 27.07 -33.12 16.47
CA ALA A 24 26.06 -32.42 17.27
C ALA A 24 25.32 -31.35 16.44
N LEU A 25 26.06 -30.55 15.65
CA LEU A 25 25.46 -29.54 14.76
C LEU A 25 24.60 -30.18 13.67
N THR A 26 25.07 -31.29 13.10
CA THR A 26 24.32 -32.02 12.07
C THR A 26 23.05 -32.61 12.65
N SER A 27 23.11 -33.17 13.85
CA SER A 27 21.95 -33.67 14.59
C SER A 27 20.91 -32.55 14.82
N ASP A 28 21.35 -31.39 15.31
CA ASP A 28 20.48 -30.23 15.54
C ASP A 28 19.78 -29.74 14.25
N HIS A 29 20.53 -29.65 13.15
CA HIS A 29 19.97 -29.30 11.84
C HIS A 29 18.94 -30.33 11.37
N THR A 30 19.20 -31.63 11.55
CA THR A 30 18.24 -32.68 11.16
C THR A 30 16.96 -32.65 12.00
N GLN A 31 17.06 -32.31 13.29
CA GLN A 31 15.92 -32.11 14.16
C GLN A 31 15.09 -30.90 13.73
N SER A 32 15.75 -29.78 13.41
CA SER A 32 15.09 -28.57 12.89
C SER A 32 14.35 -28.84 11.57
N LEU A 33 14.94 -29.61 10.66
CA LEU A 33 14.27 -30.00 9.41
C LEU A 33 13.06 -30.92 9.65
N ARG A 34 13.15 -31.84 10.62
CA ARG A 34 12.02 -32.71 11.00
C ARG A 34 10.85 -31.88 11.54
N GLU A 35 11.14 -30.90 12.39
CA GLU A 35 10.13 -29.99 12.94
C GLU A 35 9.45 -29.16 11.85
N LEU A 36 10.22 -28.55 10.95
CA LEU A 36 9.67 -27.80 9.82
C LEU A 36 8.78 -28.66 8.91
N LYS A 37 9.15 -29.92 8.69
CA LYS A 37 8.33 -30.88 7.93
C LYS A 37 7.01 -31.17 8.64
N SER A 38 7.05 -31.42 9.95
CA SER A 38 5.85 -31.61 10.78
C SER A 38 4.92 -30.39 10.70
N GLN A 39 5.46 -29.18 10.76
CA GLN A 39 4.68 -27.95 10.62
C GLN A 39 4.04 -27.81 9.24
N LEU A 40 4.73 -28.21 8.17
CA LEU A 40 4.16 -28.20 6.83
C LEU A 40 3.00 -29.20 6.71
N ASP A 41 3.16 -30.41 7.24
CA ASP A 41 2.13 -31.45 7.22
C ASP A 41 0.90 -31.04 8.06
N PHE A 42 1.13 -30.39 9.21
CA PHE A 42 0.06 -29.81 10.03
C PHE A 42 -0.69 -28.70 9.27
N LYS A 43 0.02 -27.77 8.63
CA LYS A 43 -0.62 -26.72 7.82
C LYS A 43 -1.38 -27.31 6.62
N LYS A 44 -0.84 -28.34 5.97
CA LYS A 44 -1.48 -29.02 4.83
C LYS A 44 -2.77 -29.75 5.24
N THR A 45 -2.77 -30.40 6.40
CA THR A 45 -3.98 -31.05 6.95
C THR A 45 -5.02 -30.02 7.41
N HIS A 46 -4.61 -28.88 7.96
CA HIS A 46 -5.52 -27.79 8.33
C HIS A 46 -6.22 -27.17 7.11
N VAL A 47 -5.46 -26.83 6.06
CA VAL A 47 -6.04 -26.39 4.77
C VAL A 47 -6.98 -27.45 4.21
N SER A 48 -6.65 -28.73 4.43
CA SER A 48 -7.49 -29.83 3.97
C SER A 48 -8.82 -29.97 4.70
N ARG A 49 -8.85 -29.63 5.99
CA ARG A 49 -10.06 -29.62 6.80
C ARG A 49 -10.99 -28.46 6.44
N SER A 50 -10.41 -27.30 6.08
CA SER A 50 -11.17 -26.11 5.69
C SER A 50 -11.97 -26.31 4.38
N HIS A 51 -11.41 -27.00 3.39
CA HIS A 51 -12.14 -27.23 2.13
C HIS A 51 -13.31 -28.22 2.28
N ARG A 52 -13.25 -29.18 3.21
CA ARG A 52 -14.36 -30.13 3.44
C ARG A 52 -15.58 -29.48 4.09
N LEU A 53 -15.39 -28.45 4.92
CA LEU A 53 -16.52 -27.73 5.55
C LEU A 53 -17.24 -26.78 4.57
N ARG A 54 -16.63 -26.45 3.42
CA ARG A 54 -17.28 -25.68 2.34
C ARG A 54 -18.09 -26.56 1.37
N GLY A 55 -17.95 -27.88 1.42
CA GLY A 55 -18.59 -28.81 0.47
C GLY A 55 -20.04 -29.22 0.76
N ASN A 56 -20.63 -28.84 1.91
CA ASN A 56 -21.88 -29.46 2.39
C ASN A 56 -23.13 -28.57 2.36
N HIS A 57 -23.11 -27.37 1.77
CA HIS A 57 -24.33 -26.61 1.51
C HIS A 57 -24.95 -27.02 0.17
N LYS A 58 -25.46 -28.26 0.11
CA LYS A 58 -26.49 -28.64 -0.86
C LYS A 58 -27.83 -28.31 -0.22
N MET A 59 -28.42 -27.17 -0.60
CA MET A 59 -29.80 -26.85 -0.29
C MET A 59 -30.69 -27.92 -0.95
N ALA A 60 -31.55 -28.56 -0.14
CA ALA A 60 -32.59 -29.45 -0.61
C ALA A 60 -33.63 -28.66 -1.43
N PRO A 61 -34.12 -29.16 -2.58
CA PRO A 61 -35.19 -28.49 -3.28
C PRO A 61 -36.54 -28.89 -2.65
N VAL A 62 -37.21 -27.91 -2.03
CA VAL A 62 -38.65 -27.99 -1.76
C VAL A 62 -39.35 -27.85 -3.11
N GLN A 63 -40.04 -28.90 -3.57
CA GLN A 63 -40.89 -28.86 -4.76
C GLN A 63 -42.28 -28.33 -4.40
N LEU A 64 -42.72 -27.27 -5.06
CA LEU A 64 -44.14 -26.97 -5.33
C LEU A 64 -44.30 -26.72 -6.83
N PRO A 65 -45.33 -27.27 -7.50
CA PRO A 65 -45.48 -27.15 -8.95
C PRO A 65 -46.20 -25.84 -9.30
N VAL A 66 -45.63 -25.09 -10.26
CA VAL A 66 -46.30 -23.95 -10.92
C VAL A 66 -46.38 -24.26 -12.42
N PRO A 67 -47.56 -24.16 -13.08
CA PRO A 67 -47.67 -24.43 -14.50
C PRO A 67 -47.15 -23.25 -15.33
N VAL A 68 -46.50 -23.62 -16.44
CA VAL A 68 -45.83 -22.77 -17.42
C VAL A 68 -46.83 -21.92 -18.21
N SER A 69 -46.53 -20.64 -18.44
CA SER A 69 -47.00 -19.94 -19.64
C SER A 69 -46.05 -18.81 -20.08
N SER A 70 -45.33 -19.10 -21.16
CA SER A 70 -45.03 -18.28 -22.36
C SER A 70 -44.88 -16.75 -22.27
N LEU A 71 -43.68 -16.23 -22.58
CA LEU A 71 -43.40 -15.18 -23.60
C LEU A 71 -41.86 -14.98 -23.79
N PRO A 72 -41.32 -14.78 -25.01
CA PRO A 72 -39.88 -14.65 -25.23
C PRO A 72 -39.42 -13.20 -25.04
N GLU A 73 -38.90 -12.87 -23.85
CA GLU A 73 -38.23 -11.59 -23.61
C GLU A 73 -36.73 -11.73 -23.93
N PHE A 74 -36.26 -11.01 -24.96
CA PHE A 74 -34.84 -10.82 -25.26
C PHE A 74 -34.16 -10.10 -24.07
N ARG A 75 -33.66 -10.87 -23.10
CA ARG A 75 -32.80 -10.33 -22.03
C ARG A 75 -31.35 -10.37 -22.51
N PRO A 76 -30.63 -9.24 -22.61
CA PRO A 76 -29.20 -9.28 -22.84
C PRO A 76 -28.54 -9.96 -21.63
N SER A 77 -27.85 -11.06 -21.89
CA SER A 77 -27.01 -11.75 -20.90
C SER A 77 -26.05 -10.72 -20.28
N PRO A 78 -25.95 -10.61 -18.94
CA PRO A 78 -24.88 -9.82 -18.34
C PRO A 78 -23.54 -10.42 -18.82
N PRO A 79 -22.58 -9.58 -19.30
CA PRO A 79 -21.30 -10.08 -19.74
C PRO A 79 -20.65 -10.83 -18.58
N SER A 80 -20.16 -12.03 -18.87
CA SER A 80 -19.42 -12.90 -17.97
C SER A 80 -18.40 -12.09 -17.16
N GLN A 81 -18.77 -11.72 -15.93
CA GLN A 81 -17.81 -11.24 -14.95
C GLN A 81 -16.90 -12.41 -14.63
N ASP A 82 -15.62 -12.22 -14.97
CA ASP A 82 -14.49 -13.05 -14.58
C ASP A 82 -14.61 -13.44 -13.09
N LYS A 83 -14.94 -14.70 -12.81
CA LYS A 83 -15.38 -15.18 -11.48
C LYS A 83 -14.23 -15.50 -10.52
N ASN A 84 -13.04 -14.97 -10.73
CA ASN A 84 -12.00 -14.98 -9.70
C ASN A 84 -11.97 -13.60 -9.04
N PRO A 85 -12.66 -13.41 -7.89
CA PRO A 85 -12.46 -12.20 -7.12
C PRO A 85 -10.95 -12.05 -6.83
N PRO A 86 -10.38 -10.84 -6.90
CA PRO A 86 -8.97 -10.65 -6.60
C PRO A 86 -8.69 -11.25 -5.22
N PHE A 87 -7.56 -11.92 -5.05
CA PHE A 87 -7.23 -12.65 -3.81
C PHE A 87 -7.39 -11.79 -2.53
N TRP A 88 -7.24 -10.47 -2.67
CA TRP A 88 -7.46 -9.47 -1.62
C TRP A 88 -8.91 -9.32 -1.15
N SER A 89 -9.89 -9.74 -1.96
CA SER A 89 -11.30 -9.86 -1.57
C SER A 89 -11.53 -10.95 -0.54
N GLU A 90 -10.61 -11.90 -0.38
CA GLU A 90 -10.68 -12.92 0.68
C GLU A 90 -10.06 -12.42 2.00
N LEU A 91 -9.38 -11.27 1.96
CA LEU A 91 -8.81 -10.59 3.12
C LEU A 91 -9.77 -9.56 3.71
N ILE A 92 -11.06 -9.64 3.39
CA ILE A 92 -12.09 -8.86 4.09
C ILE A 92 -11.84 -9.06 5.59
N PRO A 93 -11.50 -7.99 6.33
CA PRO A 93 -11.50 -8.06 7.78
C PRO A 93 -12.92 -8.44 8.15
N SER A 94 -13.13 -9.72 8.42
CA SER A 94 -14.22 -10.10 9.31
C SER A 94 -14.04 -9.21 10.53
N PHE A 95 -15.10 -8.66 11.10
CA PHE A 95 -15.04 -7.78 12.28
C PHE A 95 -14.29 -8.38 13.50
N SER A 96 -13.76 -9.60 13.36
CA SER A 96 -12.99 -10.40 14.32
C SER A 96 -11.55 -10.73 13.87
N SER A 97 -11.08 -10.25 12.71
CA SER A 97 -9.69 -10.44 12.27
C SER A 97 -8.83 -9.28 12.75
N PRO A 98 -7.77 -9.52 13.56
CA PRO A 98 -6.85 -8.48 13.98
C PRO A 98 -6.01 -8.07 12.77
N GLY A 99 -6.43 -7.05 12.03
CA GLY A 99 -5.72 -6.54 10.86
C GLY A 99 -6.11 -5.09 10.57
N PRO A 100 -5.26 -4.33 9.86
CA PRO A 100 -5.58 -2.97 9.47
C PRO A 100 -6.82 -2.95 8.56
N SER A 101 -7.68 -1.95 8.75
CA SER A 101 -8.82 -1.70 7.87
C SER A 101 -8.35 -1.51 6.43
N PHE A 102 -9.23 -1.83 5.47
CA PHE A 102 -8.97 -1.51 4.08
C PHE A 102 -8.76 0.00 3.86
N PRO A 103 -7.93 0.40 2.89
CA PRO A 103 -7.79 1.80 2.51
C PRO A 103 -9.12 2.42 2.09
N GLU A 104 -9.30 3.72 2.37
CA GLU A 104 -10.39 4.49 1.79
C GLU A 104 -10.21 4.59 0.27
N ARG A 105 -11.31 4.60 -0.50
CA ARG A 105 -11.22 4.82 -1.94
C ARG A 105 -10.65 6.20 -2.26
N PHE A 106 -9.67 6.25 -3.15
CA PHE A 106 -9.02 7.48 -3.57
C PHE A 106 -9.57 7.96 -4.92
N SER A 107 -10.13 9.17 -4.95
CA SER A 107 -10.73 9.75 -6.16
C SER A 107 -9.80 10.67 -6.95
N GLY A 108 -8.57 10.88 -6.48
CA GLY A 108 -7.65 11.90 -7.02
C GLY A 108 -7.43 13.10 -6.10
N ASN A 109 -8.07 13.15 -4.92
CA ASN A 109 -7.96 14.30 -4.02
C ASN A 109 -6.54 14.39 -3.41
N PRO A 110 -5.76 15.44 -3.72
CA PRO A 110 -4.40 15.57 -3.23
C PRO A 110 -4.26 15.55 -1.70
N SER A 111 -5.23 16.10 -0.95
CA SER A 111 -5.17 16.16 0.52
C SER A 111 -5.22 14.77 1.16
N LYS A 112 -5.86 13.80 0.49
CA LYS A 112 -5.97 12.41 0.95
C LYS A 112 -4.85 11.51 0.42
N LEU A 113 -3.97 12.03 -0.45
CA LEU A 113 -2.95 11.21 -1.13
C LEU A 113 -2.00 10.52 -0.15
N LYS A 114 -1.48 11.26 0.84
CA LYS A 114 -0.53 10.74 1.83
C LYS A 114 -1.19 9.74 2.77
N GLU A 115 -2.42 10.01 3.18
CA GLU A 115 -3.21 9.10 4.02
C GLU A 115 -3.48 7.78 3.29
N PHE A 116 -3.96 7.84 2.04
CA PHE A 116 -4.22 6.66 1.23
C PHE A 116 -2.96 5.82 1.00
N GLN A 117 -1.83 6.48 0.66
CA GLN A 117 -0.55 5.79 0.47
C GLN A 117 -0.10 5.08 1.75
N PHE A 118 -0.23 5.73 2.89
CA PHE A 118 0.10 5.14 4.19
C PHE A 118 -0.78 3.92 4.50
N GLN A 119 -2.10 4.02 4.31
CA GLN A 119 -3.03 2.91 4.51
C GLN A 119 -2.69 1.70 3.63
N CYS A 120 -2.34 1.92 2.36
CA CYS A 120 -1.90 0.85 1.46
C CYS A 120 -0.61 0.18 1.95
N LEU A 121 0.41 0.95 2.31
CA LEU A 121 1.69 0.43 2.81
C LEU A 121 1.54 -0.34 4.13
N LEU A 122 0.67 0.14 5.01
CA LEU A 122 0.35 -0.52 6.27
C LEU A 122 -0.32 -1.88 6.00
N PHE A 123 -1.28 -1.91 5.09
CA PHE A 123 -1.96 -3.14 4.67
C PHE A 123 -0.98 -4.16 4.06
N PHE A 124 -0.05 -3.69 3.21
CA PHE A 124 0.98 -4.54 2.62
C PHE A 124 1.94 -5.12 3.65
N SER A 125 2.33 -4.31 4.63
CA SER A 125 3.21 -4.75 5.73
C SER A 125 2.54 -5.85 6.55
N PHE A 126 1.24 -5.71 6.82
CA PHE A 126 0.49 -6.69 7.59
C PHE A 126 0.24 -8.00 6.80
N HIS A 127 0.03 -7.89 5.49
CA HIS A 127 -0.22 -9.03 4.61
C HIS A 127 0.97 -9.35 3.69
N ALA A 128 2.21 -9.21 4.20
CA ALA A 128 3.43 -9.31 3.40
C ALA A 128 3.57 -10.65 2.65
N SER A 129 3.10 -11.75 3.25
CA SER A 129 3.08 -13.09 2.66
C SER A 129 2.19 -13.19 1.42
N ASN A 130 1.16 -12.36 1.33
CA ASN A 130 0.24 -12.32 0.21
C ASN A 130 0.75 -11.35 -0.87
N PHE A 131 1.43 -10.26 -0.48
CA PHE A 131 1.89 -9.19 -1.39
C PHE A 131 3.36 -9.39 -1.79
N ARG A 132 3.67 -10.57 -2.31
CA ARG A 132 5.04 -10.94 -2.70
C ARG A 132 5.48 -10.31 -4.01
N PHE A 133 4.54 -10.09 -4.92
CA PHE A 133 4.83 -9.52 -6.23
C PHE A 133 4.33 -8.08 -6.32
N ASP A 134 5.09 -7.24 -7.00
CA ASP A 134 4.74 -5.84 -7.22
C ASP A 134 3.43 -5.69 -7.99
N LYS A 135 3.16 -6.58 -8.95
CA LYS A 135 1.89 -6.60 -9.69
C LYS A 135 0.67 -6.72 -8.79
N ASP A 136 0.76 -7.45 -7.67
CA ASP A 136 -0.36 -7.65 -6.74
C ASP A 136 -0.59 -6.41 -5.89
N ARG A 137 0.50 -5.74 -5.50
CA ARG A 137 0.45 -4.44 -4.79
C ARG A 137 -0.15 -3.36 -5.69
N ILE A 138 0.29 -3.29 -6.94
CA ILE A 138 -0.23 -2.34 -7.94
C ILE A 138 -1.71 -2.63 -8.20
N ALA A 139 -2.09 -3.90 -8.40
CA ALA A 139 -3.48 -4.31 -8.58
C ALA A 139 -4.37 -3.90 -7.40
N PHE A 140 -3.87 -4.09 -6.18
CA PHE A 140 -4.56 -3.69 -4.97
C PHE A 140 -4.76 -2.18 -4.93
N VAL A 141 -3.71 -1.37 -5.12
CA VAL A 141 -3.88 0.10 -5.11
C VAL A 141 -4.91 0.54 -6.14
N ILE A 142 -4.83 0.02 -7.37
CA ILE A 142 -5.77 0.35 -8.46
C ILE A 142 -7.22 0.00 -8.08
N SER A 143 -7.45 -1.11 -7.38
CA SER A 143 -8.81 -1.51 -6.96
C SER A 143 -9.47 -0.56 -5.96
N PHE A 144 -8.67 0.27 -5.26
CA PHE A 144 -9.15 1.33 -4.37
C PHE A 144 -9.13 2.71 -5.03
N LEU A 145 -8.77 2.83 -6.32
CA LEU A 145 -8.92 4.07 -7.06
C LEU A 145 -10.35 4.24 -7.57
N SER A 146 -10.77 5.48 -7.71
CA SER A 146 -12.10 5.85 -8.22
C SER A 146 -12.02 7.15 -9.01
N GLY A 147 -13.04 7.44 -9.82
CA GLY A 147 -13.14 8.69 -10.57
C GLY A 147 -11.92 8.97 -11.46
N GLU A 148 -11.37 10.18 -11.34
CA GLU A 148 -10.20 10.63 -12.11
C GLU A 148 -8.96 9.75 -11.87
N ALA A 149 -8.75 9.30 -10.63
CA ALA A 149 -7.61 8.45 -10.31
C ALA A 149 -7.65 7.08 -10.98
N LEU A 150 -8.86 6.52 -11.14
CA LEU A 150 -9.03 5.26 -11.86
C LEU A 150 -8.77 5.45 -13.37
N GLY A 151 -9.31 6.50 -13.99
CA GLY A 151 -9.06 6.78 -15.40
C GLY A 151 -7.57 7.02 -15.73
N TRP A 152 -6.84 7.67 -14.81
CA TRP A 152 -5.39 7.77 -14.91
C TRP A 152 -4.70 6.40 -14.88
N ALA A 153 -5.10 5.52 -13.96
CA ALA A 153 -4.50 4.19 -13.81
C ALA A 153 -4.78 3.31 -15.03
N GLU A 154 -5.98 3.35 -15.58
CA GLU A 154 -6.35 2.63 -16.81
C GLU A 154 -5.49 3.07 -18.00
N THR A 155 -5.18 4.36 -18.09
CA THR A 155 -4.39 4.92 -19.19
C THR A 155 -2.89 4.65 -19.02
N LYS A 156 -2.35 4.81 -17.81
CA LYS A 156 -0.90 4.73 -17.54
C LYS A 156 -0.41 3.34 -17.17
N PHE A 157 -1.27 2.52 -16.56
CA PHE A 157 -0.95 1.19 -16.08
C PHE A 157 -1.98 0.17 -16.59
N PRO A 158 -2.08 -0.04 -17.92
CA PRO A 158 -2.85 -1.14 -18.47
C PRO A 158 -2.28 -2.51 -18.03
N PRO A 159 -3.04 -3.62 -18.16
CA PRO A 159 -2.67 -4.94 -17.63
C PRO A 159 -1.25 -5.40 -18.00
N ASN A 160 -0.86 -5.23 -19.25
CA ASN A 160 0.48 -5.57 -19.76
C ASN A 160 1.61 -4.79 -19.06
N ILE A 161 1.40 -3.50 -18.81
CA ILE A 161 2.39 -2.66 -18.12
C ILE A 161 2.42 -2.98 -16.63
N ARG A 162 1.28 -3.31 -16.02
CA ARG A 162 1.19 -3.69 -14.59
C ARG A 162 1.98 -4.95 -14.26
N GLU A 163 2.05 -5.90 -15.18
CA GLU A 163 2.79 -7.15 -14.99
C GLU A 163 4.31 -6.95 -14.97
N SER A 164 4.81 -6.00 -15.77
CA SER A 164 6.24 -5.69 -15.86
C SER A 164 6.68 -4.50 -14.98
N SER A 165 5.75 -3.79 -14.34
CA SER A 165 6.04 -2.60 -13.55
C SER A 165 6.42 -2.95 -12.12
N THR A 166 7.39 -2.20 -11.58
CA THR A 166 7.72 -2.25 -10.16
C THR A 166 6.80 -1.34 -9.36
N PHE A 167 6.57 -1.69 -8.10
CA PHE A 167 5.73 -0.90 -7.21
C PHE A 167 6.32 0.50 -6.98
N LYS A 168 7.65 0.61 -7.01
CA LYS A 168 8.37 1.89 -6.92
C LYS A 168 8.03 2.81 -8.10
N ASN A 169 8.10 2.32 -9.33
CA ASN A 169 7.79 3.13 -10.52
C ASN A 169 6.34 3.58 -10.52
N PHE A 170 5.41 2.68 -10.16
CA PHE A 170 4.00 3.01 -9.98
C PHE A 170 3.81 4.13 -8.96
N THR A 171 4.42 4.00 -7.78
CA THR A 171 4.30 4.99 -6.70
C THR A 171 4.86 6.35 -7.09
N GLN A 172 5.97 6.40 -7.84
CA GLN A 172 6.55 7.64 -8.33
C GLN A 172 5.63 8.36 -9.33
N GLU A 173 5.08 7.66 -10.31
CA GLU A 173 4.16 8.25 -11.28
C GLU A 173 2.82 8.65 -10.63
N PHE A 174 2.34 7.85 -9.67
CA PHE A 174 1.16 8.17 -8.87
C PHE A 174 1.36 9.46 -8.07
N GLU A 175 2.46 9.55 -7.30
CA GLU A 175 2.77 10.76 -6.54
C GLU A 175 3.00 11.95 -7.46
N LYS A 176 3.75 11.80 -8.55
CA LYS A 176 3.97 12.88 -9.53
C LYS A 176 2.67 13.44 -10.07
N THR A 177 1.71 12.59 -10.42
CA THR A 177 0.43 13.02 -11.00
C THR A 177 -0.44 13.74 -9.95
N PHE A 178 -0.67 13.11 -8.80
CA PHE A 178 -1.62 13.64 -7.81
C PHE A 178 -1.01 14.67 -6.85
N SER A 179 0.32 14.75 -6.73
CA SER A 179 1.02 15.85 -6.02
C SER A 179 1.19 17.11 -6.89
N GLN A 180 1.10 17.03 -8.22
CA GLN A 180 1.10 18.24 -9.05
C GLN A 180 -0.21 19.02 -8.93
N VAL A 181 -1.32 18.32 -8.66
CA VAL A 181 -2.62 18.95 -8.40
C VAL A 181 -2.59 19.79 -7.11
N THR A 182 -1.84 19.40 -6.06
CA THR A 182 -1.60 20.34 -4.94
C THR A 182 -0.83 21.57 -5.39
N LYS A 183 0.25 21.40 -6.18
CA LYS A 183 1.10 22.53 -6.58
C LYS A 183 0.34 23.55 -7.41
N PHE A 184 -0.43 23.13 -8.42
CA PHE A 184 -1.20 24.05 -9.25
C PHE A 184 -2.41 24.64 -8.51
N SER A 185 -3.15 23.83 -7.74
CA SER A 185 -4.30 24.30 -6.95
C SER A 185 -3.89 25.28 -5.85
N VAL A 186 -2.82 24.98 -5.10
CA VAL A 186 -2.31 25.88 -4.05
C VAL A 186 -1.72 27.14 -4.66
N SER A 187 -0.99 27.06 -5.79
CA SER A 187 -0.48 28.26 -6.48
C SER A 187 -1.62 29.14 -7.01
N GLY A 188 -2.65 28.55 -7.62
CA GLY A 188 -3.83 29.30 -8.07
C GLY A 188 -4.62 29.94 -6.93
N ASN A 189 -4.75 29.27 -5.79
CA ASN A 189 -5.37 29.82 -4.59
C ASN A 189 -4.50 30.91 -3.94
N LEU A 190 -3.17 30.75 -3.93
CA LEU A 190 -2.22 31.74 -3.42
C LEU A 190 -2.28 33.04 -4.24
N LEU A 191 -2.36 32.94 -5.57
CA LEU A 191 -2.50 34.10 -6.47
C LEU A 191 -3.86 34.82 -6.33
N LYS A 192 -4.90 34.10 -5.88
CA LYS A 192 -6.25 34.66 -5.65
C LYS A 192 -6.41 35.28 -4.26
N THR A 193 -5.55 34.95 -3.29
CA THR A 193 -5.59 35.54 -1.95
C THR A 193 -5.23 37.03 -2.00
N LYS A 194 -6.16 37.87 -1.56
CA LYS A 194 -5.95 39.31 -1.35
C LYS A 194 -6.00 39.62 0.15
N GLN A 195 -5.25 40.63 0.58
CA GLN A 195 -5.24 41.10 1.96
C GLN A 195 -6.65 41.48 2.44
N GLY A 196 -7.42 42.17 1.60
CA GLY A 196 -8.78 42.62 1.94
C GLY A 196 -8.75 43.60 3.11
N ASN A 197 -9.73 43.51 4.00
CA ASN A 197 -9.83 44.35 5.21
C ASN A 197 -9.08 43.76 6.43
N ARG A 198 -8.19 42.77 6.21
CA ARG A 198 -7.47 42.06 7.27
C ARG A 198 -6.13 42.74 7.57
N SER A 199 -5.65 42.52 8.80
CA SER A 199 -4.33 43.00 9.21
C SER A 199 -3.22 42.39 8.35
N VAL A 200 -2.16 43.16 8.08
CA VAL A 200 -0.97 42.71 7.33
C VAL A 200 -0.35 41.48 7.99
N ALA A 201 -0.36 41.41 9.33
CA ALA A 201 0.20 40.29 10.09
C ALA A 201 -0.58 38.98 9.81
N GLU A 202 -1.91 39.02 9.91
CA GLU A 202 -2.76 37.85 9.64
C GLU A 202 -2.65 37.37 8.18
N PHE A 203 -2.68 38.32 7.23
CA PHE A 203 -2.49 38.00 5.82
C PHE A 203 -1.12 37.37 5.57
N THR A 204 -0.07 37.90 6.19
CA THR A 204 1.30 37.38 6.03
C THR A 204 1.42 35.97 6.60
N SER A 205 0.84 35.68 7.76
CA SER A 205 0.83 34.34 8.34
C SER A 205 0.06 33.34 7.46
N GLU A 206 -1.12 33.71 6.96
CA GLU A 206 -1.91 32.86 6.07
C GLU A 206 -1.19 32.60 4.74
N PHE A 207 -0.64 33.65 4.14
CA PHE A 207 0.12 33.56 2.91
C PHE A 207 1.37 32.70 3.09
N GLN A 208 2.14 32.89 4.16
CA GLN A 208 3.32 32.08 4.47
C GLN A 208 2.95 30.62 4.75
N GLY A 209 1.86 30.35 5.46
CA GLY A 209 1.36 29.00 5.68
C GLY A 209 1.02 28.28 4.37
N ARG A 210 0.26 28.95 3.50
CA ARG A 210 -0.11 28.42 2.16
C ARG A 210 1.11 28.29 1.24
N ALA A 211 2.03 29.26 1.27
CA ALA A 211 3.27 29.24 0.49
C ALA A 211 4.25 28.18 0.98
N ALA A 212 4.29 27.88 2.28
CA ALA A 212 5.08 26.79 2.84
C ALA A 212 4.58 25.42 2.36
N THR A 213 3.27 25.26 2.18
CA THR A 213 2.71 24.06 1.53
C THR A 213 3.12 23.96 0.05
N CYS A 214 3.37 25.09 -0.61
CA CYS A 214 3.98 25.15 -1.95
C CYS A 214 5.50 24.97 -1.96
N LYS A 215 6.22 25.11 -0.83
CA LYS A 215 7.71 25.17 -0.81
C LYS A 215 8.42 23.92 -1.32
N VAL A 216 7.74 22.79 -1.49
CA VAL A 216 8.22 21.64 -2.30
C VAL A 216 8.28 21.93 -3.82
N ALA A 217 8.07 23.17 -4.25
CA ALA A 217 8.20 23.65 -5.63
C ALA A 217 8.76 25.10 -5.73
N LEU A 218 9.34 25.68 -4.67
CA LEU A 218 9.81 27.08 -4.66
C LEU A 218 11.23 27.29 -5.19
N SER A 219 11.77 26.33 -5.96
CA SER A 219 13.02 26.56 -6.71
C SER A 219 12.82 27.35 -8.01
N ASP A 220 11.59 27.53 -8.51
CA ASP A 220 11.33 28.06 -9.87
C ASP A 220 10.30 29.19 -9.97
N LEU A 221 10.24 30.15 -9.03
CA LEU A 221 9.52 31.41 -9.30
C LEU A 221 10.44 32.62 -9.40
N PRO A 222 10.32 33.42 -10.48
CA PRO A 222 11.10 34.64 -10.65
C PRO A 222 10.72 35.68 -9.60
N SER A 223 11.77 36.34 -9.13
CA SER A 223 11.83 37.49 -8.24
C SER A 223 10.50 38.22 -8.00
N ILE A 224 10.12 38.27 -6.73
CA ILE A 224 9.06 39.07 -6.12
C ILE A 224 9.07 40.50 -6.69
N ARG A 225 8.28 40.75 -7.74
CA ARG A 225 8.06 42.12 -8.28
C ARG A 225 6.60 42.43 -8.60
N SER A 226 5.66 41.58 -8.21
CA SER A 226 4.23 41.85 -8.44
C SER A 226 3.51 42.23 -7.14
N LEU A 227 3.86 43.40 -6.61
CA LEU A 227 2.94 44.16 -5.75
C LEU A 227 2.16 45.13 -6.65
N PRO A 228 0.82 45.04 -6.76
CA PRO A 228 0.03 46.06 -7.44
C PRO A 228 0.14 47.40 -6.69
N GLY A 229 0.44 48.46 -7.45
CA GLY A 229 0.78 49.79 -6.97
C GLY A 229 -0.37 50.59 -6.37
N ARG A 230 -0.78 50.25 -5.14
CA ARG A 230 -1.55 51.14 -4.26
C ARG A 230 -1.01 51.07 -2.83
N ASN A 231 0.26 51.44 -2.65
CA ASN A 231 0.80 52.08 -1.46
C ASN A 231 2.30 52.35 -1.64
N LYS A 232 2.65 53.21 -2.61
CA LYS A 232 4.01 53.78 -2.70
C LYS A 232 4.25 54.94 -1.71
N ASN A 233 3.28 55.26 -0.85
CA ASN A 233 3.35 56.42 0.05
C ASN A 233 3.16 56.07 1.54
N ILE A 234 3.83 55.04 2.07
CA ILE A 234 4.08 54.98 3.53
C ILE A 234 5.44 54.31 3.82
N ILE A 235 6.50 54.59 3.06
CA ILE A 235 7.89 54.41 3.53
C ILE A 235 8.78 55.47 2.84
N CYS A 236 8.47 56.74 3.06
CA CYS A 236 9.43 57.84 2.93
C CYS A 236 8.93 58.98 3.82
N GLY A 237 9.20 58.84 5.12
CA GLY A 237 9.05 59.88 6.12
C GLY A 237 10.29 59.81 7.00
N ARG A 238 11.35 60.49 6.56
CA ARG A 238 12.41 61.02 7.42
C ARG A 238 11.73 61.95 8.44
N GLU A 239 12.03 61.80 9.73
CA GLU A 239 13.11 62.52 10.43
C GLU A 239 13.60 61.65 11.59
#